data_AF-A0A7L4MUM5-F1
#
_entry.id   AF-A0A7L4MUM5-F1
#
_cell.length_a   1.000
_cell.length_b   1.000
_cell.length_c   1.000
_cell.angle_alpha   90.00
_cell.angle_beta   90.00
_cell.angle_gamma   90.00
#
_symmetry.space_group_name_H-M   'P 1'
#
loop_
_entity.id
_entity.type
_entity.pdbx_description
1 polymer ?
#
loop_
_entity_poly.entity_id
_entity_poly.type
_entity_poly.pdbx_seq_one_letter_code
_entity_poly.pdbx_strand_id
1 'polypeptide(L)'
;MGALQPGLPNPAMIPEKWHLLIVDLKDCFFTIALHDNDKQSHQWDEGLGKGNARADRLVTVAVEPPLSPHCRAREAHSIFHQNAKGLARAYKLSLGEARAIVKACPICNYHNSGLG
;
A
#
# COMPACT_ATOMS: atom_id res chain seq x y z
N MET A 1 -15.29 -17.53 -21.15
CA MET A 1 -14.81 -16.14 -21.08
C MET A 1 -14.62 -15.81 -19.61
N GLY A 2 -13.38 -15.58 -19.18
CA GLY A 2 -13.04 -15.37 -17.76
C GLY A 2 -13.44 -13.97 -17.27
N ALA A 3 -13.54 -13.80 -15.95
CA ALA A 3 -13.89 -12.53 -15.34
C ALA A 3 -12.79 -11.47 -15.58
N LEU A 4 -13.21 -10.25 -15.96
CA LEU A 4 -12.32 -9.10 -16.06
C LEU A 4 -11.81 -8.73 -14.67
N GLN A 5 -10.50 -8.53 -14.53
CA GLN A 5 -9.90 -8.08 -13.28
C GLN A 5 -10.40 -6.66 -12.94
N PRO A 6 -10.96 -6.43 -11.74
CA PRO A 6 -11.36 -5.10 -11.31
C PRO A 6 -10.15 -4.17 -11.25
N GLY A 7 -10.23 -3.02 -11.93
CA GLY A 7 -9.19 -1.97 -11.90
C GLY A 7 -8.43 -1.74 -13.20
N LEU A 8 -8.59 -2.61 -14.21
CA LEU A 8 -8.09 -2.37 -15.56
C LEU A 8 -9.17 -1.69 -16.42
N PRO A 9 -8.80 -0.73 -17.30
CA PRO A 9 -9.75 -0.16 -18.25
C PRO A 9 -10.28 -1.28 -19.16
N ASN A 10 -11.59 -1.26 -19.45
CA ASN A 10 -12.22 -2.22 -20.35
C ASN A 10 -11.42 -2.25 -21.67
N PRO A 11 -10.94 -3.41 -22.16
CA PRO A 11 -10.16 -3.50 -23.39
C PRO A 11 -10.83 -2.86 -24.61
N ALA A 12 -12.16 -2.75 -24.61
CA ALA A 12 -12.94 -2.06 -25.65
C ALA A 12 -12.77 -0.52 -25.66
N MET A 13 -12.11 0.07 -24.66
CA MET A 13 -11.80 1.50 -24.58
C MET A 13 -10.49 1.88 -25.29
N ILE A 14 -9.73 0.90 -25.78
CA ILE A 14 -8.46 1.15 -26.46
C ILE A 14 -8.76 1.49 -27.93
N PRO A 15 -8.30 2.64 -28.45
CA PRO A 15 -8.51 3.01 -29.85
C PRO A 15 -7.91 1.96 -30.81
N GLU A 16 -8.62 1.62 -31.89
CA GLU A 16 -8.26 0.56 -32.86
C GLU A 16 -6.87 0.67 -33.53
N LYS A 17 -6.15 1.79 -33.34
CA LYS A 17 -4.86 2.07 -33.98
C LYS A 17 -3.72 2.34 -32.99
N TRP A 18 -3.93 2.08 -31.70
CA TRP A 18 -2.86 2.22 -30.72
C TRP A 18 -1.90 1.03 -30.76
N HIS A 19 -0.60 1.32 -30.76
CA HIS A 19 0.43 0.29 -30.60
C HIS A 19 0.38 -0.24 -29.17
N LEU A 20 -0.23 -1.41 -29.00
CA LEU A 20 -0.31 -2.08 -27.71
C LEU A 20 0.96 -2.88 -27.44
N LEU A 21 1.75 -2.42 -26.47
CA LEU A 21 2.81 -3.21 -25.87
C LEU A 21 2.22 -3.96 -24.67
N ILE A 22 1.90 -5.24 -24.86
CA ILE A 22 1.46 -6.12 -23.78
C ILE A 22 2.72 -6.66 -23.11
N VAL A 23 3.06 -6.11 -21.94
CA VAL A 23 4.16 -6.59 -21.11
C VAL A 23 3.62 -7.70 -20.21
N ASP A 24 3.90 -8.95 -20.57
CA ASP A 24 3.54 -10.09 -19.71
C ASP A 24 4.43 -10.10 -18.46
N LEU A 25 3.86 -9.68 -17.33
CA LEU A 25 4.54 -9.68 -16.03
C LEU A 25 4.88 -11.08 -15.54
N LYS A 26 4.28 -12.16 -16.06
CA LYS A 26 4.71 -13.53 -15.69
C LYS A 26 6.08 -13.89 -16.25
N ASP A 27 6.46 -13.32 -17.40
CA ASP A 27 7.77 -13.52 -18.02
C ASP A 27 8.75 -12.36 -17.73
N CYS A 28 8.24 -11.19 -17.35
CA CYS A 28 9.04 -9.99 -17.10
C CYS A 28 9.68 -9.89 -15.71
N PHE A 29 9.66 -10.95 -14.90
CA PHE A 29 10.30 -10.90 -13.59
C PHE A 29 11.82 -10.72 -13.65
N PHE A 30 12.52 -10.97 -14.78
CA PHE A 30 13.97 -10.79 -14.86
C PHE A 30 14.54 -10.42 -16.25
N THR A 31 13.80 -9.76 -17.14
CA THR A 31 14.35 -9.36 -18.47
C THR A 31 14.90 -7.93 -18.50
N ILE A 32 15.37 -7.41 -17.37
CA ILE A 32 16.36 -6.33 -17.39
C ILE A 32 17.71 -7.03 -17.41
N ALA A 33 18.50 -6.86 -18.47
CA ALA A 33 19.84 -7.40 -18.53
C ALA A 33 20.69 -6.78 -17.41
N LEU A 34 20.78 -7.49 -16.28
CA LEU A 34 21.63 -7.07 -15.17
C LEU A 34 23.10 -7.24 -15.57
N HIS A 35 23.92 -6.28 -15.18
CA HIS A 35 25.37 -6.38 -15.30
C HIS A 35 25.86 -7.62 -14.54
N ASP A 36 26.93 -8.30 -15.00
CA ASP A 36 27.37 -9.58 -14.44
C ASP A 36 27.60 -9.55 -12.92
N ASN A 37 28.05 -8.41 -12.40
CA ASN A 37 28.25 -8.18 -10.97
C ASN A 37 26.95 -8.04 -10.14
N ASP A 38 25.81 -7.78 -10.78
CA ASP A 38 24.51 -7.58 -10.14
C ASP A 38 23.56 -8.78 -10.32
N LYS A 39 23.98 -9.82 -11.04
CA LYS A 39 23.19 -11.04 -11.30
C LYS A 39 23.00 -11.94 -10.08
N GLN A 40 23.83 -11.79 -9.04
CA GLN A 40 23.67 -12.53 -7.79
C GLN A 40 22.61 -11.86 -6.90
N SER A 41 21.35 -12.17 -7.17
CA SER A 41 20.17 -11.65 -6.45
C SER A 41 20.11 -12.01 -4.96
N HIS A 42 20.96 -12.92 -4.49
CA HIS A 42 21.04 -13.34 -3.08
C HIS A 42 21.98 -12.48 -2.22
N GLN A 43 22.71 -11.53 -2.82
CA GLN A 43 23.57 -10.62 -2.08
C GLN A 43 22.78 -9.37 -1.66
N TRP A 44 22.28 -9.39 -0.42
CA TRP A 44 21.53 -8.27 0.14
C TRP A 44 22.40 -7.03 0.41
N ASP A 45 23.71 -7.23 0.59
CA ASP A 45 24.65 -6.19 1.00
C ASP A 45 25.63 -5.72 -0.10
N GLU A 46 25.58 -6.34 -1.29
CA GLU A 46 26.44 -6.03 -2.45
C GLU A 46 25.62 -5.75 -3.71
N GLY A 47 26.23 -5.07 -4.70
CA GLY A 47 25.59 -4.74 -5.98
C GLY A 47 24.23 -4.04 -5.85
N LEU A 48 23.22 -4.59 -6.53
CA LEU A 48 21.83 -4.12 -6.52
C LEU A 48 21.20 -4.10 -5.12
N GLY A 49 21.54 -5.05 -4.24
CA GLY A 49 21.00 -5.11 -2.87
C GLY A 49 21.35 -3.87 -2.05
N LYS A 50 22.61 -3.41 -2.14
CA LYS A 50 23.07 -2.15 -1.52
C LYS A 50 22.38 -0.92 -2.10
N GLY A 51 22.16 -0.91 -3.41
CA GLY A 51 21.43 0.16 -4.11
C GLY A 51 19.99 0.28 -3.63
N ASN A 52 19.28 -0.86 -3.55
CA ASN A 52 17.92 -0.94 -3.07
C ASN A 52 17.81 -0.55 -1.60
N ALA A 53 18.67 -1.10 -0.73
CA ALA A 53 18.71 -0.73 0.68
C ALA A 53 18.95 0.78 0.88
N ARG A 54 19.77 1.40 0.03
CA ARG A 54 19.98 2.86 0.03
C ARG A 54 18.72 3.60 -0.43
N ALA A 55 18.05 3.15 -1.49
CA ALA A 55 16.80 3.74 -1.96
C ALA A 55 15.70 3.65 -0.90
N ASP A 56 15.49 2.48 -0.31
CA ASP A 56 14.53 2.25 0.77
C ASP A 56 14.79 3.17 1.96
N ARG A 57 16.06 3.31 2.37
CA ARG A 57 16.44 4.22 3.45
C ARG A 57 16.12 5.69 3.12
N LEU A 58 16.34 6.12 1.88
CA LEU A 58 16.04 7.49 1.45
C LEU A 58 14.52 7.73 1.34
N VAL A 59 13.77 6.75 0.86
CA VAL A 59 12.30 6.78 0.78
C VAL A 59 11.69 6.80 2.19
N THR A 60 12.25 6.06 3.14
CA THR A 60 11.76 6.03 4.53
C THR A 60 11.76 7.42 5.17
N VAL A 61 12.77 8.24 4.87
CA VAL A 61 12.87 9.62 5.39
C VAL A 61 11.99 10.60 4.61
N ALA A 62 11.75 10.34 3.32
CA ALA A 62 10.95 11.22 2.46
C ALA A 62 9.44 11.02 2.61
N VAL A 63 8.98 9.84 3.04
CA VAL A 63 7.55 9.48 3.07
C VAL A 63 6.86 9.78 4.40
N GLU A 64 7.59 9.86 5.52
CA GLU A 64 6.95 10.12 6.82
C GLU A 64 7.32 11.49 7.40
N PRO A 65 6.50 12.54 7.17
CA PRO A 65 6.39 13.60 8.16
C PRO A 65 6.09 12.94 9.52
N PRO A 66 6.56 13.48 10.66
CA PRO A 66 6.16 12.99 11.97
C PRO A 66 4.68 13.34 12.20
N LEU A 67 3.79 12.65 11.50
CA LEU A 67 2.35 12.74 11.67
C LEU A 67 2.05 12.20 13.05
N SER A 68 1.25 12.98 13.79
CA SER A 68 0.81 12.59 15.11
C SER A 68 0.18 11.20 15.06
N PRO A 69 0.30 10.39 16.13
CA PRO A 69 -0.31 9.07 16.19
C PRO A 69 -1.81 9.11 15.84
N HIS A 70 -2.47 10.21 16.16
CA HIS A 70 -3.88 10.44 15.86
C HIS A 70 -4.16 10.61 14.35
N CYS A 71 -3.29 11.27 13.59
CA CYS A 71 -3.44 11.39 12.14
C CYS A 71 -3.27 10.02 11.46
N ARG A 72 -2.24 9.26 11.85
CA ARG A 72 -2.00 7.91 11.33
C ARG A 72 -3.14 6.95 11.66
N ALA A 73 -3.70 7.03 12.87
CA ALA A 73 -4.85 6.23 13.25
C ALA A 73 -6.11 6.57 12.43
N ARG A 74 -6.34 7.84 12.10
CA ARG A 74 -7.46 8.26 11.26
C ARG A 74 -7.33 7.73 9.83
N GLU A 75 -6.14 7.84 9.27
CA GLU A 75 -5.85 7.36 7.91
C GLU A 75 -5.99 5.83 7.83
N ALA A 76 -5.37 5.11 8.77
CA ALA A 76 -5.53 3.66 8.85
C ALA A 76 -6.99 3.23 9.08
N HIS A 77 -7.74 3.94 9.93
CA HIS A 77 -9.16 3.67 10.10
C HIS A 77 -9.98 3.96 8.84
N SER A 78 -9.59 4.97 8.04
CA SER A 78 -10.27 5.29 6.78
C SER A 78 -10.09 4.21 5.71
N ILE A 79 -8.99 3.45 5.78
CA ILE A 79 -8.67 2.36 4.85
C ILE A 79 -9.27 1.03 5.36
N PHE A 80 -9.10 0.73 6.64
CA PHE A 80 -9.35 -0.60 7.19
C PHE A 80 -10.54 -0.69 8.15
N HIS A 81 -11.17 0.43 8.51
CA HIS A 81 -12.31 0.49 9.42
C HIS A 81 -12.13 -0.28 10.74
N GLN A 82 -10.90 -0.23 11.29
CA GLN A 82 -10.54 -0.96 12.52
C GLN A 82 -11.35 -0.48 13.73
N ASN A 83 -11.68 -1.37 14.65
CA ASN A 83 -12.40 -1.01 15.88
C ASN A 83 -11.53 -0.16 16.84
N ALA A 84 -12.18 0.53 17.79
CA ALA A 84 -11.51 1.45 18.69
C ALA A 84 -10.43 0.80 19.58
N LYS A 85 -10.63 -0.46 20.02
CA LYS A 85 -9.63 -1.18 20.82
C LYS A 85 -8.36 -1.48 20.00
N GLY A 86 -8.53 -1.86 18.73
CA GLY A 86 -7.46 -2.08 17.78
C GLY A 86 -6.64 -0.81 17.55
N LEU A 87 -7.31 0.32 17.29
CA LEU A 87 -6.67 1.62 17.10
C LEU A 87 -5.92 2.10 18.35
N ALA A 88 -6.53 1.98 19.53
CA ALA A 88 -5.91 2.38 20.79
C ALA A 88 -4.59 1.61 21.02
N ARG A 89 -4.59 0.29 20.76
CA ARG A 89 -3.40 -0.55 20.93
C ARG A 89 -2.33 -0.26 19.86
N ALA A 90 -2.72 -0.14 18.59
CA ALA A 90 -1.78 0.01 17.48
C ALA A 90 -1.10 1.39 17.46
N TYR A 91 -1.84 2.45 17.79
CA TYR A 91 -1.36 3.83 17.70
C TYR A 91 -1.12 4.49 19.06
N LYS A 92 -1.20 3.71 20.16
CA LYS A 92 -1.01 4.19 21.54
C LYS A 92 -1.92 5.39 21.88
N LEU A 93 -3.16 5.34 21.39
CA LEU A 93 -4.18 6.35 21.67
C LEU A 93 -4.98 5.97 22.90
N SER A 94 -5.55 6.96 23.58
CA SER A 94 -6.57 6.68 24.58
C SER A 94 -7.79 6.03 23.92
N LEU A 95 -8.54 5.22 24.69
CA LEU A 95 -9.76 4.62 24.20
C LEU A 95 -10.79 5.67 23.77
N GLY A 96 -10.79 6.85 24.42
CA GLY A 96 -11.64 7.99 24.06
C GLY A 96 -11.33 8.55 22.68
N GLU A 97 -10.05 8.79 22.38
CA GLU A 97 -9.59 9.25 21.06
C GLU A 97 -9.90 8.21 19.98
N ALA A 98 -9.60 6.94 20.23
CA ALA A 98 -9.89 5.87 19.28
C ALA A 98 -11.40 5.73 19.00
N ARG A 99 -12.25 5.89 20.01
CA ARG A 99 -13.71 5.93 19.84
C ARG A 99 -14.16 7.15 19.05
N ALA A 100 -13.55 8.31 19.25
CA ALA A 100 -13.85 9.51 18.47
C ALA A 100 -13.54 9.31 16.99
N ILE A 101 -12.44 8.62 16.65
CA ILE A 101 -12.10 8.25 15.26
C ILE A 101 -13.18 7.36 14.64
N VAL A 102 -13.59 6.30 15.33
CA VAL A 102 -14.63 5.38 14.84
C VAL A 102 -15.98 6.09 14.71
N LYS A 103 -16.32 6.97 15.66
CA LYS A 103 -17.58 7.74 15.66
C LYS A 103 -17.62 8.81 14.57
N ALA A 104 -16.46 9.36 14.19
CA ALA A 104 -16.35 10.32 13.09
C ALA A 104 -16.40 9.66 11.71
N CYS A 105 -16.27 8.33 11.63
CA CYS A 105 -16.31 7.60 10.37
C CYS A 105 -17.75 7.48 9.86
N PRO A 106 -18.08 7.94 8.64
CA PRO A 106 -19.45 7.91 8.12
C PRO A 106 -19.98 6.48 7.95
N ILE A 107 -19.08 5.51 7.70
CA ILE A 107 -19.42 4.10 7.52
C ILE A 107 -19.65 3.43 8.87
N CYS A 108 -18.71 3.60 9.81
CA CYS A 108 -18.80 2.93 11.12
C CYS A 108 -19.83 3.59 12.04
N ASN A 109 -20.05 4.90 11.94
CA ASN A 109 -21.04 5.61 12.77
C ASN A 109 -22.47 5.13 12.51
N TYR A 110 -22.79 4.73 11.27
CA TYR A 110 -24.12 4.21 10.93
C TYR A 110 -24.35 2.77 11.44
N HIS A 111 -23.27 1.99 11.60
CA HIS A 111 -23.32 0.61 12.08
C HIS A 111 -23.17 0.48 13.61
N ASN A 112 -22.65 1.52 14.30
CA ASN A 112 -22.31 1.47 15.72
C ASN A 112 -23.52 1.61 16.67
N SER A 113 -24.74 1.41 16.17
CA SER A 113 -25.96 1.34 17.00
C SER A 113 -26.05 0.06 17.83
N GLY A 114 -25.10 -0.88 17.77
CA GLY A 114 -25.33 -2.18 18.41
C GLY A 114 -24.20 -3.20 18.55
N LEU A 115 -22.93 -2.82 18.75
CA LEU A 115 -21.95 -3.80 19.25
C LEU A 115 -21.10 -3.18 20.37
N GLY A 116 -21.49 -3.52 21.60
CA GLY A 116 -20.79 -3.20 22.85
C GLY A 116 -19.47 -3.94 23.02
#